data_AF-A0A8T2MV27-F1
#
_entry.id   AF-A0A8T2MV27-F1
#
_cell.length_a   1.000
_cell.length_b   1.000
_cell.length_c   1.000
_cell.angle_alpha   90.00
_cell.angle_beta   90.00
_cell.angle_gamma   90.00
#
_symmetry.space_group_name_H-M   'P 1'
#
loop_
_entity.id
_entity.type
_entity.pdbx_description
1 polymer ?
#
loop_
_entity_poly.entity_id
_entity_poly.type
_entity_poly.pdbx_seq_one_letter_code
_entity_poly.pdbx_strand_id
1 'polypeptide(L)'
;MQSLLAIADIIQLKTSDSEAHHKDETENAVAKPTVTCENINSSTVTLRCAGDQSPLTQYSWVGPGIQNKPGSELQLNNEDIQSSTVYSCVVKNPVSNRSEDFDAKTCLPTPGNSGIIAGVISFLIIALIGVVLCFVPPVR
;
A
#
# COMPACT_ATOMS: atom_id res chain seq x y z
N MET A 1 -65.04 5.24 -31.54
CA MET A 1 -64.42 4.84 -30.25
C MET A 1 -63.13 4.09 -30.55
N GLN A 2 -62.08 4.81 -31.02
CA GLN A 2 -60.78 4.20 -31.39
C GLN A 2 -59.62 5.20 -31.43
N SER A 3 -59.80 6.40 -30.87
CA SER A 3 -58.81 7.49 -30.92
C SER A 3 -57.95 7.63 -29.64
N LEU A 4 -58.06 6.72 -28.66
CA LEU A 4 -57.30 6.78 -27.41
C LEU A 4 -56.21 5.71 -27.23
N LEU A 5 -56.13 4.68 -28.08
CA LEU A 5 -55.16 3.58 -27.88
C LEU A 5 -53.80 3.80 -28.56
N ALA A 6 -53.62 4.84 -29.38
CA ALA A 6 -52.34 5.11 -30.04
C ALA A 6 -51.39 6.02 -29.23
N ILE A 7 -51.88 6.64 -28.14
CA ILE A 7 -51.10 7.62 -27.36
C ILE A 7 -50.13 6.91 -26.39
N ALA A 8 -50.48 5.71 -25.93
CA ALA A 8 -49.66 4.94 -24.99
C ALA A 8 -48.37 4.38 -25.62
N ASP A 9 -48.38 4.07 -26.93
CA ASP A 9 -47.19 3.55 -27.63
C ASP A 9 -46.15 4.65 -27.95
N ILE A 10 -46.56 5.91 -28.05
CA ILE A 10 -45.63 7.03 -28.30
C ILE A 10 -44.81 7.35 -27.04
N ILE A 11 -45.38 7.17 -25.85
CA ILE A 11 -44.69 7.45 -24.58
C ILE A 11 -43.53 6.46 -24.37
N GLN A 12 -43.62 5.22 -24.88
CA GLN A 12 -42.55 4.22 -24.75
C GLN A 12 -41.37 4.42 -25.73
N LEU A 13 -41.48 5.33 -26.70
CA LEU A 13 -40.44 5.59 -27.72
C LEU A 13 -39.60 6.85 -27.45
N LYS A 14 -39.86 7.61 -26.38
CA LYS A 14 -39.24 8.92 -26.14
C LYS A 14 -38.62 9.12 -24.74
N THR A 15 -37.92 8.12 -24.22
CA THR A 15 -36.86 8.35 -23.22
C THR A 15 -35.68 7.41 -23.46
N SER A 16 -35.13 7.50 -24.68
CA SER A 16 -33.71 7.29 -24.92
C SER A 16 -33.12 8.69 -25.11
N ASP A 17 -32.09 9.03 -24.34
CA ASP A 17 -31.25 10.22 -24.50
C ASP A 17 -31.81 11.57 -24.01
N SER A 18 -31.65 11.87 -22.71
CA SER A 18 -31.35 13.23 -22.18
C SER A 18 -31.37 13.28 -20.64
N GLU A 19 -30.49 12.50 -20.00
CA GLU A 19 -30.02 12.83 -18.66
C GLU A 19 -28.51 13.03 -18.74
N ALA A 20 -28.13 14.21 -19.23
CA ALA A 20 -26.75 14.58 -19.42
C ALA A 20 -26.26 15.37 -18.19
N HIS A 21 -25.13 14.92 -17.65
CA HIS A 21 -24.12 15.67 -16.89
C HIS A 21 -24.31 15.93 -15.38
N HIS A 22 -24.46 14.86 -14.61
CA HIS A 22 -23.56 14.66 -13.44
C HIS A 22 -23.46 13.18 -13.08
N LYS A 23 -23.11 12.34 -14.05
CA LYS A 23 -22.70 10.98 -13.72
C LYS A 23 -21.28 11.10 -13.19
N ASP A 24 -21.17 11.01 -11.87
CA ASP A 24 -19.94 10.82 -11.12
C ASP A 24 -19.02 9.88 -11.93
N GLU A 25 -18.01 10.45 -12.59
CA GLU A 25 -17.02 9.76 -13.45
C GLU A 25 -16.12 8.80 -12.63
N THR A 26 -16.50 8.59 -11.38
CA THR A 26 -15.73 7.98 -10.31
C THR A 26 -16.31 6.62 -9.89
N GLU A 27 -17.46 6.20 -10.44
CA GLU A 27 -17.95 4.81 -10.31
C GLU A 27 -17.15 3.81 -11.16
N ASN A 28 -16.67 4.22 -12.34
CA ASN A 28 -15.96 3.34 -13.28
C ASN A 28 -14.44 3.58 -13.33
N ALA A 29 -13.94 4.60 -12.64
CA ALA A 29 -12.51 4.86 -12.54
C ALA A 29 -11.88 3.93 -11.50
N VAL A 30 -10.63 3.52 -11.73
CA VAL A 30 -9.89 2.76 -10.75
C VAL A 30 -9.49 3.65 -9.58
N ALA A 31 -9.59 3.10 -8.38
CA ALA A 31 -9.07 3.69 -7.16
C ALA A 31 -7.55 3.72 -7.19
N LYS A 32 -6.96 4.55 -6.32
CA LYS A 32 -5.52 4.58 -6.13
C LYS A 32 -5.05 3.24 -5.53
N PRO A 33 -4.06 2.56 -6.12
CA PRO A 33 -3.56 1.30 -5.57
C PRO A 33 -2.82 1.51 -4.25
N THR A 34 -2.78 0.46 -3.43
CA THR A 34 -1.99 0.38 -2.20
C THR A 34 -0.91 -0.68 -2.38
N VAL A 35 0.32 -0.36 -2.01
CA VAL A 35 1.45 -1.31 -2.05
C VAL A 35 1.79 -1.78 -0.63
N THR A 36 1.97 -3.09 -0.47
CA THR A 36 2.40 -3.73 0.77
C THR A 36 3.59 -4.65 0.49
N CYS A 37 4.36 -4.99 1.52
CA CYS A 37 5.45 -5.94 1.39
C CYS A 37 5.28 -7.17 2.27
N GLU A 38 5.71 -8.31 1.73
CA GLU A 38 5.77 -9.59 2.41
C GLU A 38 7.20 -10.14 2.30
N ASN A 39 7.85 -10.35 3.44
CA ASN A 39 9.18 -10.96 3.47
C ASN A 39 9.04 -12.48 3.32
N ILE A 40 9.61 -13.05 2.25
CA ILE A 40 9.63 -14.50 2.05
C ILE A 40 10.77 -15.10 2.86
N ASN A 41 11.94 -14.45 2.87
CA ASN A 41 13.13 -14.87 3.59
C ASN A 41 14.07 -13.67 3.86
N SER A 42 15.20 -13.91 4.52
CA SER A 42 16.18 -12.87 4.88
C SER A 42 16.81 -12.11 3.70
N SER A 43 16.59 -12.54 2.46
CA SER A 43 17.16 -11.96 1.23
C SER A 43 16.12 -11.62 0.16
N THR A 44 14.84 -11.97 0.34
CA THR A 44 13.82 -11.85 -0.70
C THR A 44 12.53 -11.27 -0.12
N VAL A 45 11.99 -10.26 -0.80
CA VAL A 45 10.71 -9.64 -0.49
C VAL A 45 9.78 -9.72 -1.70
N THR A 46 8.49 -9.78 -1.45
CA THR A 46 7.44 -9.60 -2.45
C THR A 46 6.71 -8.29 -2.17
N LEU A 47 6.69 -7.40 -3.15
CA LEU A 47 5.76 -6.26 -3.17
C LEU A 47 4.42 -6.73 -3.72
N ARG A 48 3.34 -6.45 -3.01
CA ARG A 48 1.97 -6.71 -3.42
C ARG A 48 1.24 -5.40 -3.67
N CYS A 49 0.68 -5.28 -4.86
CA CYS A 49 -0.20 -4.19 -5.22
C CYS A 49 -1.65 -4.63 -5.08
N ALA A 50 -2.37 -3.95 -4.20
CA ALA A 50 -3.80 -4.10 -4.01
C ALA A 50 -4.52 -2.92 -4.67
N GLY A 51 -5.59 -3.20 -5.39
CA GLY A 51 -6.45 -2.22 -6.04
C GLY A 51 -7.78 -2.86 -6.39
N ASP A 52 -8.48 -2.28 -7.37
CA ASP A 52 -9.79 -2.78 -7.75
C ASP A 52 -9.76 -4.19 -8.32
N GLN A 53 -10.75 -4.98 -7.94
CA GLN A 53 -10.91 -6.38 -8.35
C GLN A 53 -11.80 -6.54 -9.60
N SER A 54 -11.99 -5.47 -10.36
CA SER A 54 -12.79 -5.53 -11.59
C SER A 54 -12.13 -6.47 -12.62
N PRO A 55 -12.92 -7.30 -13.34
CA PRO A 55 -12.39 -8.30 -14.27
C PRO A 55 -11.60 -7.71 -15.46
N LEU A 56 -11.72 -6.40 -15.72
CA LEU A 56 -10.98 -5.69 -16.76
C LEU A 56 -9.76 -4.93 -16.22
N THR A 57 -9.49 -5.03 -14.92
CA THR A 57 -8.35 -4.37 -14.28
C THR A 57 -7.06 -5.14 -14.53
N GLN A 58 -6.02 -4.42 -14.94
CA GLN A 58 -4.69 -4.94 -15.18
C GLN A 58 -3.70 -4.26 -14.24
N TYR A 59 -2.75 -5.05 -13.74
CA TYR A 59 -1.68 -4.60 -12.85
C TYR A 59 -0.35 -4.69 -13.58
N SER A 60 0.50 -3.69 -13.40
CA SER A 60 1.89 -3.74 -13.83
C SER A 60 2.80 -2.98 -12.88
N TRP A 61 4.10 -3.24 -12.99
CA TRP A 61 5.14 -2.60 -12.21
C TRP A 61 6.10 -1.85 -13.11
N VAL A 62 6.49 -0.66 -12.65
CA VAL A 62 7.52 0.18 -13.24
C VAL A 62 8.57 0.46 -12.18
N GLY A 63 9.83 0.42 -12.57
CA GLY A 63 10.91 0.68 -11.64
C GLY A 63 12.29 0.50 -12.24
N PRO A 64 13.30 0.42 -11.37
CA PRO A 64 14.70 0.25 -11.74
C PRO A 64 14.89 -1.04 -12.54
N GLY A 65 15.27 -0.92 -13.81
CA GLY A 65 15.44 -2.06 -14.72
C GLY A 65 14.14 -2.78 -15.11
N ILE A 66 12.97 -2.29 -14.69
CA ILE A 66 11.67 -2.91 -14.94
C ILE A 66 10.76 -1.92 -15.67
N GLN A 67 10.33 -2.29 -16.87
CA GLN A 67 9.36 -1.53 -17.65
C GLN A 67 8.12 -2.38 -17.87
N ASN A 68 7.01 -2.01 -17.22
CA ASN A 68 5.70 -2.64 -17.36
C ASN A 68 5.69 -4.16 -17.11
N LYS A 69 6.34 -4.62 -16.03
CA LYS A 69 6.25 -6.04 -15.65
C LYS A 69 4.82 -6.36 -15.22
N PRO A 70 4.12 -7.31 -15.85
CA PRO A 70 2.72 -7.58 -15.55
C PRO A 70 2.55 -8.30 -14.21
N GLY A 71 1.38 -8.12 -13.60
CA GLY A 71 0.96 -8.80 -12.38
C GLY A 71 0.85 -7.88 -11.16
N SER A 72 0.10 -8.33 -10.15
CA SER A 72 -0.08 -7.62 -8.89
C SER A 72 1.09 -7.82 -7.91
N GLU A 73 2.01 -8.73 -8.19
CA GLU A 73 3.14 -9.07 -7.33
C GLU A 73 4.48 -8.82 -8.01
N LEU A 74 5.43 -8.29 -7.24
CA LEU A 74 6.81 -8.09 -7.68
C LEU A 74 7.78 -8.62 -6.62
N GLN A 75 8.44 -9.73 -6.94
CA GLN A 75 9.54 -10.26 -6.14
C GLN A 75 10.84 -9.52 -6.42
N LEU A 76 11.54 -9.14 -5.35
CA LEU A 76 12.82 -8.43 -5.36
C LEU A 76 13.78 -9.07 -4.37
N ASN A 77 15.07 -9.00 -4.67
CA ASN A 77 16.11 -9.36 -3.72
C ASN A 77 16.46 -8.15 -2.84
N ASN A 78 16.90 -8.38 -1.61
CA ASN A 78 17.30 -7.30 -0.70
C ASN A 78 18.44 -6.44 -1.28
N GLU A 79 19.30 -7.02 -2.12
CA GLU A 79 20.36 -6.33 -2.86
C GLU A 79 19.78 -5.32 -3.88
N ASP A 80 18.70 -5.71 -4.57
CA ASP A 80 17.99 -4.84 -5.51
C ASP A 80 17.36 -3.63 -4.79
N ILE A 81 16.82 -3.86 -3.59
CA ILE A 81 16.22 -2.81 -2.75
C ILE A 81 17.27 -1.86 -2.17
N GLN A 82 18.44 -2.38 -1.81
CA GLN A 82 19.54 -1.54 -1.31
C GLN A 82 20.07 -0.61 -2.40
N SER A 83 20.20 -1.14 -3.63
CA SER A 83 20.70 -0.38 -4.77
C SER A 83 19.66 0.55 -5.37
N SER A 84 18.36 0.20 -5.32
CA SER A 84 17.30 1.03 -5.87
C SER A 84 16.00 1.02 -5.08
N THR A 85 15.39 2.19 -5.02
CA THR A 85 14.58 2.56 -3.85
C THR A 85 13.08 2.59 -4.14
N VAL A 86 12.66 3.05 -5.33
CA VAL A 86 11.24 3.33 -5.60
C VAL A 86 10.72 2.45 -6.74
N TYR A 87 9.61 1.77 -6.48
CA TYR A 87 8.85 1.00 -7.47
C TYR A 87 7.44 1.53 -7.53
N SER A 88 6.89 1.64 -8.73
CA SER A 88 5.52 2.10 -8.96
C SER A 88 4.64 0.93 -9.38
N CYS A 89 3.55 0.69 -8.65
CA CYS A 89 2.48 -0.15 -9.15
C CYS A 89 1.56 0.69 -10.04
N VAL A 90 1.18 0.16 -11.19
CA VAL A 90 0.22 0.75 -12.12
C VAL A 90 -0.99 -0.16 -12.22
N VAL A 91 -2.18 0.41 -12.01
CA VAL A 91 -3.47 -0.25 -12.12
C VAL A 91 -4.28 0.45 -13.20
N LYS A 92 -4.70 -0.32 -14.21
CA LYS A 92 -5.37 0.21 -15.39
C LYS A 92 -6.64 -0.56 -15.69
N ASN A 93 -7.71 0.16 -16.02
CA ASN A 93 -8.90 -0.40 -16.67
C ASN A 93 -9.19 0.41 -17.96
N PRO A 94 -10.22 0.05 -18.75
CA PRO A 94 -10.56 0.79 -19.98
C PRO A 94 -10.95 2.27 -19.78
N VAL A 95 -11.23 2.68 -18.54
CA VAL A 95 -11.74 4.02 -18.20
C VAL A 95 -10.65 4.92 -17.64
N SER A 96 -9.66 4.35 -16.94
CA SER A 96 -8.70 5.13 -16.16
C SER A 96 -7.41 4.35 -15.87
N ASN A 97 -6.40 5.10 -15.42
CA ASN A 97 -5.10 4.57 -15.03
C ASN A 97 -4.64 5.29 -13.75
N ARG A 98 -4.27 4.52 -12.72
CA ARG A 98 -3.72 5.02 -11.46
C ARG A 98 -2.42 4.30 -11.14
N SER A 99 -1.52 5.00 -10.48
CA SER A 99 -0.29 4.43 -9.98
C SER A 99 -0.03 4.84 -8.53
N GLU A 100 0.75 4.02 -7.83
CA GLU A 100 1.29 4.36 -6.53
C GLU A 100 2.78 4.05 -6.48
N ASP A 101 3.55 5.05 -6.07
CA ASP A 101 4.99 4.95 -5.88
C ASP A 101 5.26 4.45 -4.47
N PHE A 102 6.17 3.50 -4.35
CA PHE A 102 6.46 2.82 -3.10
C PHE A 102 7.96 2.68 -2.87
N ASP A 103 8.42 3.13 -1.70
CA ASP A 103 9.80 2.99 -1.27
C ASP A 103 10.05 1.59 -0.69
N ALA A 104 10.70 0.73 -1.48
CA ALA A 104 10.97 -0.65 -1.12
C ALA A 104 11.94 -0.79 0.06
N LYS A 105 12.74 0.24 0.41
CA LYS A 105 13.64 0.18 1.58
C LYS A 105 12.87 0.07 2.88
N THR A 106 11.63 0.55 2.92
CA THR A 106 10.73 0.40 4.08
C THR A 106 10.44 -1.06 4.42
N CYS A 107 10.63 -1.98 3.47
CA CYS A 107 10.44 -3.41 3.66
C CYS A 107 11.69 -4.15 4.15
N LEU A 108 12.86 -3.49 4.17
CA LEU A 108 14.07 -4.10 4.68
C LEU A 108 14.00 -4.15 6.21
N PRO A 109 14.39 -5.28 6.83
CA PRO A 109 14.52 -5.34 8.29
C PRO A 109 15.57 -4.32 8.72
N THR A 110 15.16 -3.27 9.42
CA THR A 110 16.11 -2.34 10.03
C THR A 110 16.93 -3.08 11.08
N PRO A 111 18.27 -2.92 11.12
CA PRO A 111 19.06 -3.34 12.26
C PRO A 111 18.64 -2.49 13.46
N GLY A 112 17.69 -3.00 14.25
CA GLY A 112 17.07 -2.26 15.34
C GLY A 112 18.10 -1.87 16.39
N ASN A 113 18.08 -0.59 16.77
CA ASN A 113 18.75 -0.03 17.95
C ASN A 113 18.20 -0.66 19.25
N SER A 114 18.53 -1.92 19.50
CA SER A 114 18.29 -2.64 20.75
C SER A 114 19.27 -2.18 21.84
N GLY A 115 19.39 -0.87 22.05
CA GLY A 115 20.49 -0.25 22.81
C GLY A 115 20.09 0.76 23.87
N ILE A 116 18.84 1.21 23.93
CA ILE A 116 18.45 2.28 24.88
C ILE A 116 18.00 1.71 26.24
N ILE A 117 17.50 0.47 26.27
CA ILE A 117 16.93 -0.12 27.51
C ILE A 117 18.02 -0.65 28.46
N ALA A 118 19.19 -1.04 27.96
CA ALA A 118 20.29 -1.56 28.79
C ALA A 118 21.00 -0.48 29.63
N GLY A 119 21.04 0.77 29.15
CA GLY A 119 21.73 1.87 29.84
C GLY A 119 21.00 2.34 31.10
N VAL A 120 19.66 2.41 31.06
CA VAL A 120 18.85 2.94 32.17
C VAL A 120 18.81 1.95 33.34
N ILE A 121 18.69 0.65 33.05
CA ILE A 121 18.69 -0.41 34.06
C ILE A 121 20.08 -0.49 34.75
N SER A 122 21.16 -0.34 33.99
CA SER A 122 22.53 -0.32 34.53
C SER A 122 22.76 0.87 35.47
N PHE A 123 22.30 2.07 35.10
CA PHE A 123 22.40 3.26 35.95
C PHE A 123 21.60 3.13 37.26
N LEU A 124 20.38 2.58 37.20
CA LEU A 124 19.55 2.34 38.39
C LEU A 124 20.19 1.32 39.34
N ILE A 125 20.78 0.24 38.82
CA ILE A 125 21.44 -0.79 39.64
C ILE A 125 22.71 -0.20 40.31
N ILE A 126 23.53 0.55 39.58
CA ILE A 126 24.74 1.18 40.13
C ILE A 126 24.38 2.21 41.21
N ALA A 127 23.35 3.03 40.98
CA ALA A 127 22.86 3.98 41.97
C ALA A 127 22.36 3.29 43.24
N LEU A 128 21.61 2.19 43.12
CA LEU A 128 21.14 1.40 44.26
C LEU A 128 22.30 0.78 45.06
N ILE A 129 23.31 0.21 44.37
CA ILE A 129 24.49 -0.38 45.04
C ILE A 129 25.31 0.70 45.75
N GLY A 130 25.52 1.85 45.12
CA GLY A 130 26.23 2.99 45.71
C GLY A 130 25.54 3.50 46.99
N VAL A 131 24.21 3.63 46.95
CA VAL A 131 23.39 4.00 48.11
C VAL A 131 23.57 2.98 49.24
N VAL A 132 23.41 1.69 48.97
CA VAL A 132 23.55 0.63 49.99
C VAL A 132 24.94 0.64 50.63
N LEU A 133 26.01 0.80 49.84
CA LEU A 133 27.38 0.88 50.35
C LEU A 133 27.64 2.16 51.17
N CYS A 134 26.96 3.28 50.86
CA CYS A 134 27.04 4.50 51.66
C CYS A 134 26.29 4.40 52.99
N PHE A 135 25.19 3.63 53.05
CA PHE A 135 24.36 3.46 54.24
C PHE A 135 24.78 2.30 55.15
N VAL A 136 25.57 1.35 54.65
CA VAL A 136 26.16 0.29 55.48
C VAL A 136 27.50 0.80 56.05
N PRO A 137 27.56 1.18 57.34
CA PRO A 137 28.84 1.53 57.95
C PRO A 137 29.80 0.34 57.84
N PRO A 138 31.11 0.58 57.65
CA PRO A 138 32.08 -0.50 57.59
C PRO A 138 31.92 -1.38 58.83
N VAL A 139 31.66 -2.68 58.62
CA VAL A 139 31.67 -3.69 59.67
C VAL A 139 33.03 -3.60 60.34
N ARG A 140 33.05 -3.02 61.55
CA ARG A 140 34.23 -2.91 62.39
C ARG A 140 34.29 -4.11 63.32
#